data_AF-A0A6J6LNS8-F1
#
_entry.id   AF-A0A6J6LNS8-F1
#
_cell.length_a   1.000
_cell.length_b   1.000
_cell.length_c   1.000
_cell.angle_alpha   90.00
_cell.angle_beta   90.00
_cell.angle_gamma   90.00
#
_symmetry.space_group_name_H-M   'P 1'
#
loop_
_entity.id
_entity.type
_entity.pdbx_description
1 polymer ?
#
loop_
_entity_poly.entity_id
_entity_poly.type
_entity_poly.pdbx_seq_one_letter_code
_entity_poly.pdbx_strand_id
1 'polypeptide(L)'
;MFQNLAAIDAETLKTMALGLSAGSVVIAIILLKVISSVVGKAISTVVLLAIALGGFSQREQITSCIDEVRAQSSMTVPTEISCVFFGQEISVKVPVPSM
;
A
#
# COMPACT_ATOMS: atom_id res chain seq x y z
N MET A 1 30.01 -38.90 27.12
CA MET A 1 30.49 -38.43 25.81
C MET A 1 30.69 -36.91 25.84
N PHE A 2 31.61 -36.42 26.70
CA PHE A 2 31.93 -34.98 26.83
C PHE A 2 33.46 -34.73 26.83
N GLN A 3 34.27 -35.74 26.47
CA GLN A 3 35.73 -35.68 26.56
C GLN A 3 36.45 -35.13 25.31
N ASN A 4 35.73 -34.66 24.29
CA ASN A 4 36.34 -34.12 23.06
C ASN A 4 36.42 -32.59 22.99
N LEU A 5 35.92 -31.84 23.98
CA LEU A 5 36.14 -30.38 24.01
C LEU A 5 37.57 -30.03 24.47
N ALA A 6 38.25 -30.93 25.17
CA ALA A 6 39.59 -30.71 25.70
C ALA A 6 40.71 -30.80 24.64
N ALA A 7 40.39 -31.19 23.41
CA ALA A 7 41.34 -31.28 22.28
C ALA A 7 40.98 -30.32 21.13
N ILE A 8 40.21 -29.26 21.41
CA ILE A 8 40.12 -28.13 20.47
C ILE A 8 41.40 -27.33 20.65
N ASP A 9 42.32 -27.50 19.71
CA ASP A 9 43.56 -26.73 19.64
C ASP A 9 43.26 -25.22 19.75
N ALA A 10 44.10 -24.46 20.46
CA ALA A 10 43.88 -23.03 20.67
C ALA A 10 43.74 -22.25 19.34
N GLU A 11 44.40 -22.75 18.28
CA GLU A 11 44.27 -22.24 16.91
C GLU A 11 42.85 -22.49 16.36
N THR A 12 42.27 -23.67 16.61
CA THR A 12 40.91 -24.04 16.20
C THR A 12 39.87 -23.21 16.95
N LEU A 13 40.07 -22.98 18.26
CA LEU A 13 39.18 -22.15 19.07
C LEU A 13 39.18 -20.68 18.59
N LYS A 14 40.36 -20.15 18.27
CA LYS A 14 40.52 -18.79 17.73
C LYS A 14 39.84 -18.63 16.37
N THR A 15 39.99 -19.62 15.49
CA THR A 15 39.40 -19.61 14.14
C THR A 15 37.88 -19.77 14.20
N MET A 16 37.38 -20.62 15.12
CA MET A 16 35.94 -20.76 15.40
C MET A 16 35.34 -19.47 15.98
N ALA A 17 36.01 -18.81 16.92
CA ALA A 17 35.56 -17.55 17.50
C ALA A 17 35.50 -16.42 16.46
N LEU A 18 36.49 -16.33 15.58
CA LEU A 18 36.50 -15.41 14.43
C LEU A 18 35.40 -15.75 13.42
N GLY A 19 35.17 -17.03 13.14
CA GLY A 19 34.10 -17.50 12.25
C GLY A 19 32.70 -17.23 12.80
N LEU A 20 32.49 -17.44 14.11
CA LEU A 20 31.21 -17.18 14.79
C LEU A 20 30.90 -15.68 14.88
N SER A 21 31.90 -14.86 15.19
CA SER A 21 31.73 -13.40 15.23
C SER A 21 31.42 -12.84 13.85
N ALA A 22 32.18 -13.23 12.82
CA ALA A 22 31.88 -12.84 11.44
C ALA A 22 30.52 -13.37 10.96
N GLY A 23 30.18 -14.62 11.30
CA GLY A 23 28.89 -15.23 10.96
C GLY A 23 27.70 -14.50 11.59
N SER A 24 27.83 -14.03 12.83
CA SER A 24 26.76 -13.29 13.51
C SER A 24 26.39 -11.98 12.81
N VAL A 25 27.40 -11.26 12.29
CA VAL A 25 27.21 -10.01 11.55
C VAL A 25 26.50 -10.28 10.22
N VAL A 26 26.88 -11.34 9.52
CA VAL A 26 26.23 -11.74 8.25
C VAL A 26 24.76 -12.07 8.48
N ILE A 27 24.45 -12.84 9.53
CA ILE A 27 23.06 -13.19 9.87
C ILE A 27 22.25 -11.92 10.20
N ALA A 28 22.82 -10.99 10.97
CA ALA A 28 22.17 -9.73 11.30
C ALA A 28 21.84 -8.90 10.04
N ILE A 29 22.76 -8.83 9.07
CA ILE A 29 22.54 -8.13 7.79
C ILE A 29 21.42 -8.79 6.98
N ILE A 30 21.38 -10.12 6.94
CA ILE A 30 20.33 -10.87 6.22
C ILE A 30 18.96 -10.58 6.85
N LEU A 31 18.84 -10.65 8.18
CA LEU A 31 17.60 -10.36 8.89
C LEU A 31 17.10 -8.94 8.63
N LEU A 32 17.99 -7.94 8.68
CA LEU A 32 17.65 -6.54 8.36
C LEU A 32 17.12 -6.38 6.93
N LYS A 33 17.73 -7.08 5.97
CA LYS A 33 17.31 -7.05 4.56
C LYS A 33 15.94 -7.72 4.37
N VAL A 34 15.69 -8.83 5.06
CA VAL A 34 14.39 -9.52 5.04
C VAL A 34 13.29 -8.64 5.62
N ILE A 35 13.50 -8.05 6.80
CA ILE A 35 12.53 -7.14 7.42
C ILE A 35 12.23 -5.96 6.48
N SER A 36 13.26 -5.33 5.91
CA SER A 36 13.09 -4.21 4.97
C SER A 36 12.31 -4.61 3.71
N SER A 37 12.53 -5.83 3.20
CA SER A 37 11.77 -6.36 2.05
C SER A 37 10.30 -6.64 2.40
N VAL A 38 10.05 -7.20 3.58
CA VAL A 38 8.68 -7.48 4.06
C VAL A 38 7.91 -6.19 4.29
N VAL A 39 8.53 -5.19 4.94
CA VAL A 39 7.92 -3.87 5.17
C VAL A 39 7.58 -3.19 3.84
N GLY A 40 8.48 -3.23 2.85
CA GLY A 40 8.20 -2.68 1.51
C GLY A 40 7.00 -3.35 0.84
N LYS A 41 6.91 -4.68 0.89
CA LYS A 41 5.76 -5.43 0.36
C LYS A 41 4.46 -5.13 1.12
N ALA A 42 4.53 -5.01 2.45
CA ALA A 42 3.38 -4.70 3.29
C ALA A 42 2.84 -3.29 3.00
N ILE A 43 3.72 -2.27 2.93
CA ILE A 43 3.32 -0.90 2.59
C ILE A 43 2.70 -0.86 1.20
N SER A 44 3.32 -1.49 0.20
CA SER A 44 2.76 -1.56 -1.15
C SER A 44 1.36 -2.19 -1.17
N THR A 45 1.17 -3.28 -0.42
CA THR A 45 -0.14 -3.95 -0.29
C THR A 45 -1.17 -3.02 0.35
N VAL A 46 -0.82 -2.35 1.46
CA VAL A 46 -1.71 -1.43 2.16
C VAL A 46 -2.11 -0.25 1.28
N VAL A 47 -1.16 0.32 0.53
CA VAL A 47 -1.44 1.44 -0.39
C VAL A 47 -2.42 1.02 -1.49
N LEU A 48 -2.21 -0.14 -2.11
CA LEU A 48 -3.13 -0.66 -3.12
C LEU A 48 -4.53 -0.92 -2.54
N LEU A 49 -4.60 -1.44 -1.31
CA LEU A 49 -5.85 -1.65 -0.60
C LEU A 49 -6.57 -0.32 -0.31
N ALA A 50 -5.84 0.70 0.11
CA ALA A 50 -6.38 2.03 0.35
C ALA A 50 -6.92 2.67 -0.94
N ILE A 51 -6.21 2.51 -2.06
CA ILE A 51 -6.69 2.99 -3.37
C ILE A 51 -7.96 2.23 -3.79
N ALA A 52 -8.01 0.91 -3.60
CA ALA A 52 -9.19 0.11 -3.94
C ALA A 52 -10.42 0.53 -3.11
N LEU A 53 -10.26 0.68 -1.79
CA LEU A 53 -11.33 1.12 -0.89
C LEU A 53 -11.74 2.57 -1.18
N GLY A 54 -10.77 3.46 -1.40
CA GLY A 54 -11.01 4.84 -1.79
C GLY A 54 -11.78 4.95 -3.11
N GLY A 55 -11.42 4.15 -4.12
CA GLY A 55 -12.15 4.07 -5.38
C GLY A 55 -13.58 3.53 -5.21
N PHE A 56 -13.77 2.52 -4.35
CA PHE A 56 -15.09 1.96 -4.08
C PHE A 56 -16.03 2.96 -3.38
N SER A 57 -15.51 3.73 -2.41
CA SER A 57 -16.27 4.78 -1.72
C SER A 57 -16.71 5.94 -2.64
N GLN A 58 -16.05 6.09 -3.79
CA GLN A 58 -16.34 7.15 -4.74
C GLN A 58 -17.28 6.70 -5.86
N ARG A 59 -17.39 5.38 -6.10
CA ARG A 59 -18.37 4.82 -7.05
C ARG A 59 -19.81 5.20 -6.68
N GLU A 60 -20.12 5.25 -5.38
CA GLU A 60 -21.46 5.58 -4.89
C GLU A 60 -21.81 7.05 -5.15
N GLN A 61 -20.89 7.97 -4.87
CA GLN A 61 -21.04 9.42 -5.14
C GLN A 61 -21.20 9.74 -6.63
N ILE A 62 -20.49 9.01 -7.49
CA ILE A 62 -20.63 9.13 -8.95
C ILE A 62 -22.01 8.66 -9.41
N THR A 63 -22.49 7.54 -8.86
CA THR A 63 -23.78 6.97 -9.25
C THR A 63 -24.93 7.90 -8.86
N SER A 64 -24.90 8.46 -7.64
CA SER A 64 -25.90 9.44 -7.20
C SER A 64 -25.85 10.74 -8.02
N CYS A 65 -24.65 11.22 -8.35
CA CYS A 65 -24.49 12.39 -9.22
C CYS A 65 -25.08 12.14 -10.62
N ILE A 66 -24.82 10.98 -11.23
CA ILE A 66 -25.35 10.62 -12.55
C ILE A 66 -26.88 10.48 -12.54
N ASP A 67 -27.47 9.98 -11.45
CA ASP A 67 -28.92 9.93 -11.32
C ASP A 67 -29.53 11.35 -11.20
N GLU A 68 -28.85 12.26 -10.50
CA GLU A 68 -29.29 13.66 -10.33
C GLU A 68 -29.13 14.50 -11.61
N VAL A 69 -27.92 14.58 -12.17
CA VAL A 69 -27.67 14.17 -13.57
C VAL A 69 -28.88 14.06 -14.50
N ARG A 70 -29.28 12.80 -14.66
CA ARG A 70 -30.34 12.30 -15.52
C ARG A 70 -31.72 12.85 -15.14
N ALA A 71 -32.02 13.02 -13.85
CA ALA A 71 -33.28 13.58 -13.40
C ALA A 71 -33.44 15.03 -13.87
N GLN A 72 -32.40 15.86 -13.76
CA GLN A 72 -32.44 17.25 -14.18
C GLN A 72 -32.27 17.43 -15.70
N SER A 73 -31.62 16.49 -16.39
CA SER A 73 -31.56 16.45 -17.87
C SER A 73 -32.94 16.31 -18.52
N SER A 74 -33.94 15.80 -17.77
CA SER A 74 -35.34 15.72 -18.20
C SER A 74 -36.14 17.01 -17.99
N MET A 75 -35.52 18.02 -17.37
CA MET A 75 -36.12 19.32 -17.09
C MET A 75 -35.70 20.35 -18.15
N THR A 76 -36.61 21.25 -18.52
CA THR A 76 -36.43 22.25 -19.62
C THR A 76 -35.57 23.45 -19.20
N VAL A 77 -34.84 23.40 -18.08
CA VAL A 77 -34.06 24.53 -17.54
C VAL A 77 -32.61 24.10 -17.33
N PRO A 78 -31.61 24.84 -17.85
CA PRO A 78 -30.20 24.55 -17.63
C PRO A 78 -29.88 24.74 -16.14
N THR A 79 -29.61 23.63 -15.45
CA THR A 79 -29.33 23.65 -14.01
C THR A 79 -27.89 23.18 -13.79
N GLU A 80 -27.13 23.94 -13.00
CA GLU A 80 -25.77 23.57 -12.60
C GLU A 80 -25.85 22.59 -11.44
N ILE A 81 -25.24 21.42 -11.60
CA ILE A 81 -25.23 20.37 -10.58
C ILE A 81 -23.81 20.27 -10.04
N SER A 82 -23.66 20.50 -8.74
CA SER A 82 -22.38 20.38 -8.05
C SER A 82 -22.25 18.97 -7.48
N CYS A 83 -21.29 18.21 -8.00
CA CYS A 83 -20.97 16.88 -7.51
C CYS A 83 -19.58 16.86 -6.88
N VAL A 84 -19.45 16.19 -5.73
CA VAL A 84 -18.17 16.05 -5.05
C VAL A 84 -17.43 14.83 -5.60
N PHE A 85 -16.25 15.04 -6.18
CA PHE A 85 -15.38 14.01 -6.73
C PHE A 85 -14.00 14.15 -6.07
N PHE A 86 -13.52 13.11 -5.35
CA PHE A 86 -12.27 13.19 -4.59
C PHE A 86 -12.18 14.39 -3.61
N GLY A 87 -13.31 14.84 -3.04
CA GLY A 87 -13.36 16.02 -2.16
C GLY A 87 -13.23 17.35 -2.90
N GLN A 88 -13.25 17.34 -4.23
CA GLN A 88 -13.34 18.53 -5.06
C GLN A 88 -14.76 18.68 -5.60
N GLU A 89 -15.34 19.85 -5.45
CA GLU A 89 -16.63 20.18 -6.07
C GLU A 89 -16.43 20.38 -7.58
N ILE A 90 -17.06 19.52 -8.38
CA ILE A 90 -17.14 19.66 -9.83
C ILE A 90 -18.56 20.08 -10.17
N SER A 91 -18.71 21.33 -10.60
CA SER A 91 -19.96 21.85 -11.14
C SER A 91 -20.08 21.44 -12.61
N VAL A 92 -20.98 20.51 -12.89
CA VAL A 92 -21.29 20.06 -14.24
C VAL A 92 -22.48 20.85 -14.74
N LYS A 93 -22.27 21.60 -15.84
CA LYS A 93 -23.34 22.34 -16.51
C LYS A 93 -24.05 21.40 -17.48
N VAL A 94 -25.29 21.04 -17.16
CA VAL A 94 -26.10 20.12 -17.99
C VAL A 94 -26.69 20.90 -19.17
N PRO A 95 -26.35 20.58 -20.43
CA PRO A 95 -27.02 21.17 -21.58
C PRO A 95 -28.44 20.61 -21.67
N VAL A 96 -29.43 21.50 -21.81
CA VAL A 96 -30.80 21.10 -22.13
C VAL A 96 -30.84 20.44 -23.52
N PRO A 97 -31.60 19.35 -23.73
CA PRO A 97 -31.81 18.81 -25.07
C PRO A 97 -32.49 19.90 -25.91
N SER A 98 -31.80 20.37 -26.95
CA SER A 98 -32.42 21.23 -27.95
C SER A 98 -33.51 20.44 -28.67
N MET A 99 -34.72 21.01 -28.60
CA MET A 99 -35.80 20.85 -29.58
C MET A 99 -35.28 20.56 -30.99
#